data_AF-A0A7S4FC10-F1
#
_entry.id   AF-A0A7S4FC10-F1
#
_cell.length_a   1.000
_cell.length_b   1.000
_cell.length_c   1.000
_cell.angle_alpha   90.00
_cell.angle_beta   90.00
_cell.angle_gamma   90.00
#
_symmetry.space_group_name_H-M   'P 1'
#
loop_
_entity.id
_entity.type
_entity.pdbx_description
1 polymer ?
#
loop_
_entity_poly.entity_id
_entity_poly.type
_entity_poly.pdbx_seq_one_letter_code
_entity_poly.pdbx_strand_id
1 'polypeptide(L)'
;ATSASALLRAAAEDSVVAFVRAKFTSEWGVRNLLNAVDLMHLTLLPTVPLVKLLTLIDVLPDSARMSIAPLASFLQISLALRALQYLSLFRSFGPVIVAVASMLADILSFVGLYVFIVLGFANGFYVLFGGAVDFSTILERQLLWVLGSIDLGFFDSLAGSTRDVALLLFWSYTGLSAFVMINLLIAIFNSTYERVGVEREAEWLWLRLEAMLDFESDVEVEGVDEFYTQLEELNNKRAVQATERR
;
A
#
# COMPACT_ATOMS: atom_id res chain seq x y z
N ALA A 1 9.83 46.67 9.78
CA ALA A 1 9.42 45.36 10.33
C ALA A 1 8.47 44.60 9.40
N THR A 2 7.43 45.25 8.85
CA THR A 2 6.39 44.63 8.02
C THR A 2 6.83 44.15 6.62
N SER A 3 7.85 44.75 6.00
CA SER A 3 8.32 44.31 4.66
C SER A 3 9.22 43.08 4.70
N ALA A 4 10.07 42.95 5.73
CA ALA A 4 10.97 41.82 5.88
C ALA A 4 10.22 40.51 6.22
N SER A 5 9.16 40.59 7.05
CA SER A 5 8.31 39.45 7.36
C SER A 5 7.48 38.98 6.15
N ALA A 6 7.08 39.89 5.27
CA ALA A 6 6.34 39.57 4.05
C ALA A 6 7.24 38.90 3.00
N LEU A 7 8.47 39.39 2.83
CA LEU A 7 9.48 38.79 1.94
C LEU A 7 9.91 37.39 2.41
N LEU A 8 10.08 37.19 3.72
CA LEU A 8 10.38 35.87 4.29
C LEU A 8 9.23 34.87 4.11
N ARG A 9 7.97 35.31 4.22
CA ARG A 9 6.80 34.46 3.95
C ARG A 9 6.69 34.07 2.48
N ALA A 10 6.90 35.01 1.56
CA ALA A 10 6.87 34.73 0.13
C ALA A 10 7.99 33.76 -0.29
N ALA A 11 9.21 33.95 0.23
CA ALA A 11 10.32 33.02 0.00
C ALA A 11 10.08 31.62 0.60
N ALA A 12 9.38 31.55 1.75
CA ALA A 12 8.99 30.28 2.36
C ALA A 12 7.89 29.57 1.56
N GLU A 13 6.89 30.30 1.05
CA GLU A 13 5.85 29.72 0.19
C GLU A 13 6.42 29.20 -1.14
N ASP A 14 7.28 29.97 -1.81
CA ASP A 14 7.89 29.55 -3.07
C ASP A 14 8.81 28.32 -2.90
N SER A 15 9.56 28.23 -1.80
CA SER A 15 10.42 27.08 -1.51
C SER A 15 9.62 25.82 -1.14
N VAL A 16 8.53 25.94 -0.38
CA VAL A 16 7.65 24.81 -0.06
C VAL A 16 6.92 24.32 -1.31
N VAL A 17 6.43 25.22 -2.16
CA VAL A 17 5.75 24.85 -3.41
C VAL A 17 6.72 24.20 -4.40
N ALA A 18 7.96 24.70 -4.49
CA ALA A 18 9.00 24.08 -5.30
C ALA A 18 9.37 22.68 -4.79
N PHE A 19 9.52 22.50 -3.48
CA PHE A 19 9.80 21.20 -2.85
C PHE A 19 8.68 20.18 -3.11
N VAL A 20 7.42 20.58 -2.92
CA VAL A 20 6.27 19.69 -3.19
C VAL A 20 6.21 19.33 -4.67
N ARG A 21 6.41 20.30 -5.57
CA ARG A 21 6.39 20.05 -7.01
C ARG A 21 7.47 19.07 -7.45
N ALA A 22 8.70 19.24 -6.96
CA ALA A 22 9.82 18.34 -7.25
C ALA A 22 9.54 16.88 -6.82
N LYS A 23 8.73 16.69 -5.78
CA LYS A 23 8.32 15.36 -5.31
C LYS A 23 7.37 14.62 -6.25
N PHE A 24 6.65 15.33 -7.13
CA PHE A 24 5.66 14.73 -8.05
C PHE A 24 6.07 14.75 -9.53
N THR A 25 7.26 15.28 -9.85
CA THR A 25 7.80 15.30 -11.22
C THR A 25 8.50 14.00 -11.63
N SER A 26 8.34 12.92 -10.85
CA SER A 26 8.91 11.62 -11.16
C SER A 26 8.14 10.92 -12.29
N GLU A 27 8.86 10.41 -13.29
CA GLU A 27 8.29 9.62 -14.40
C GLU A 27 7.65 8.30 -13.92
N TRP A 28 8.06 7.81 -12.73
CA TRP A 28 7.54 6.56 -12.15
C TRP A 28 6.33 6.80 -11.24
N GLY A 29 5.19 6.21 -11.60
CA GLY A 29 3.92 6.33 -10.86
C GLY A 29 3.97 5.78 -9.43
N VAL A 30 4.75 4.72 -9.18
CA VAL A 30 4.93 4.15 -7.83
C VAL A 30 5.65 5.14 -6.91
N ARG A 31 6.65 5.86 -7.42
CA ARG A 31 7.40 6.87 -6.65
C ARG A 31 6.49 8.05 -6.27
N ASN A 32 5.61 8.47 -7.17
CA ASN A 32 4.60 9.49 -6.87
C ASN A 32 3.61 9.04 -5.78
N LEU A 33 3.20 7.77 -5.77
CA LEU A 33 2.36 7.21 -4.70
C LEU A 33 3.09 7.23 -3.35
N LEU A 34 4.35 6.79 -3.32
CA LEU A 34 5.18 6.82 -2.11
C LEU A 34 5.39 8.26 -1.61
N ASN A 35 5.62 9.19 -2.52
CA ASN A 35 5.79 10.60 -2.20
C ASN A 35 4.51 11.24 -1.66
N ALA A 36 3.34 10.85 -2.17
CA ALA A 36 2.04 11.26 -1.63
C ALA A 36 1.81 10.72 -0.22
N VAL A 37 2.15 9.44 0.01
CA VAL A 37 2.10 8.82 1.33
C VAL A 37 3.05 9.53 2.30
N ASP A 38 4.26 9.88 1.87
CA ASP A 38 5.19 10.64 2.70
C ASP A 38 4.73 12.07 2.98
N LEU A 39 4.09 12.73 2.03
CA LEU A 39 3.49 14.04 2.25
C LEU A 39 2.33 13.96 3.26
N MET A 40 1.53 12.89 3.18
CA MET A 40 0.52 12.57 4.17
C MET A 40 1.15 12.39 5.56
N HIS A 41 2.24 11.62 5.68
CA HIS A 41 2.96 11.47 6.95
C HIS A 41 3.48 12.81 7.46
N LEU A 42 4.12 13.61 6.61
CA LEU A 42 4.72 14.89 6.99
C LEU A 42 3.69 15.89 7.54
N THR A 43 2.45 15.84 7.03
CA THR A 43 1.35 16.72 7.50
C THR A 43 0.63 16.14 8.72
N LEU A 44 0.40 14.84 8.77
CA LEU A 44 -0.39 14.22 9.84
C LEU A 44 0.38 13.98 11.14
N LEU A 45 1.67 13.68 11.05
CA LEU A 45 2.51 13.37 12.21
C LEU A 45 2.65 14.53 13.20
N PRO A 46 2.76 15.81 12.80
CA PRO A 46 2.71 16.93 13.74
C PRO A 46 1.27 17.30 14.14
N THR A 47 0.29 17.19 13.24
CA THR A 47 -1.08 17.67 13.50
C THR A 47 -1.84 16.78 14.49
N VAL A 48 -1.67 15.45 14.43
CA VAL A 48 -2.37 14.52 15.34
C VAL A 48 -1.97 14.73 16.81
N PRO A 49 -0.68 14.78 17.19
CA PRO A 49 -0.27 15.11 18.55
C PRO A 49 -0.63 16.54 18.94
N LEU A 50 -0.56 17.51 18.02
CA LEU A 50 -0.94 18.90 18.29
C LEU A 50 -2.41 19.02 18.68
N VAL A 51 -3.33 18.39 17.93
CA VAL A 51 -4.75 18.38 18.26
C VAL A 51 -4.98 17.69 19.61
N LYS A 52 -4.30 16.56 19.88
CA LYS A 52 -4.38 15.89 21.18
C LYS A 52 -3.89 16.80 22.32
N LEU A 53 -2.79 17.53 22.14
CA LEU A 53 -2.26 18.49 23.11
C LEU A 53 -3.22 19.65 23.35
N LEU A 54 -3.77 20.24 22.28
CA LEU A 54 -4.73 21.34 22.38
C LEU A 54 -6.04 20.93 23.07
N THR A 55 -6.47 19.68 22.89
CA THR A 55 -7.60 19.13 23.67
C THR A 55 -7.25 18.82 25.13
N LEU A 56 -5.97 18.68 25.47
CA LEU A 56 -5.52 18.43 26.85
C LEU A 56 -5.36 19.72 27.64
N ILE A 57 -5.09 20.84 26.96
CA ILE A 57 -4.98 22.19 27.54
C ILE A 57 -6.34 22.91 27.50
N ASP A 58 -7.44 22.18 27.23
CA ASP A 58 -8.82 22.70 27.12
C ASP A 58 -9.01 23.84 26.09
N VAL A 59 -8.12 23.94 25.09
CA VAL A 59 -8.23 24.93 23.99
C VAL A 59 -9.22 24.47 22.92
N LEU A 60 -9.27 23.16 22.66
CA LEU A 60 -10.19 22.53 21.72
C LEU A 60 -11.20 21.65 22.45
N PRO A 61 -12.46 21.53 21.95
CA PRO A 61 -13.45 20.65 22.54
C PRO A 61 -13.06 19.18 22.39
N ASP A 62 -13.47 18.33 23.35
CA ASP A 62 -13.20 16.88 23.33
C ASP A 62 -13.73 16.17 22.07
N SER A 63 -14.74 16.75 21.40
CA SER A 63 -15.25 16.26 20.11
C SER A 63 -14.17 16.23 19.03
N ALA A 64 -13.23 17.17 19.04
CA ALA A 64 -12.11 17.20 18.08
C ALA A 64 -11.21 15.95 18.21
N ARG A 65 -11.06 15.39 19.42
CA ARG A 65 -10.29 14.16 19.66
C ARG A 65 -10.94 12.94 19.00
N MET A 66 -12.27 12.87 19.02
CA MET A 66 -13.01 11.76 18.38
C MET A 66 -12.96 11.87 16.85
N SER A 67 -13.07 13.08 16.30
CA SER A 67 -13.02 13.31 14.85
C SER A 67 -11.66 12.96 14.23
N ILE A 68 -10.55 13.17 14.95
CA ILE A 68 -9.20 12.86 14.43
C ILE A 68 -8.79 11.40 14.66
N ALA A 69 -9.50 10.65 15.49
CA ALA A 69 -9.14 9.27 15.84
C ALA A 69 -9.03 8.32 14.64
N PRO A 70 -9.97 8.31 13.66
CA PRO A 70 -9.84 7.45 12.48
C PRO A 70 -8.59 7.77 11.65
N LEU A 71 -8.28 9.07 11.50
CA LEU A 71 -7.11 9.54 10.77
C LEU A 71 -5.82 9.17 11.49
N ALA A 72 -5.79 9.25 12.81
CA ALA A 72 -4.67 8.79 13.63
C ALA A 72 -4.46 7.28 13.54
N SER A 73 -5.54 6.48 13.49
CA SER A 73 -5.45 5.03 13.27
C SER A 73 -4.89 4.69 11.90
N PHE A 74 -5.34 5.39 10.85
CA PHE A 74 -4.80 5.21 9.51
C PHE A 74 -3.31 5.57 9.44
N LEU A 75 -2.92 6.69 10.07
CA LEU A 75 -1.53 7.11 10.19
C LEU A 75 -0.66 6.03 10.85
N GLN A 76 -1.14 5.39 11.92
CA GLN A 76 -0.39 4.34 12.61
C GLN A 76 -0.14 3.13 11.69
N ILE A 77 -1.15 2.72 10.93
CA ILE A 77 -1.05 1.61 9.98
C ILE A 77 -0.10 1.98 8.84
N SER A 78 -0.23 3.19 8.27
CA SER A 78 0.63 3.64 7.17
C SER A 78 2.09 3.77 7.58
N LEU A 79 2.38 4.21 8.81
CA LEU A 79 3.73 4.25 9.37
C LEU A 79 4.32 2.84 9.55
N ALA A 80 3.52 1.88 10.00
CA ALA A 80 3.96 0.49 10.11
C ALA A 80 4.27 -0.13 8.73
N LEU A 81 3.47 0.18 7.71
CA LEU A 81 3.76 -0.23 6.33
C LEU A 81 5.01 0.46 5.78
N ARG A 82 5.23 1.74 6.11
CA ARG A 82 6.44 2.46 5.73
C ARG A 82 7.69 1.83 6.34
N ALA A 83 7.59 1.28 7.56
CA ALA A 83 8.68 0.53 8.19
C ALA A 83 9.16 -0.67 7.36
N LEU A 84 8.26 -1.34 6.62
CA LEU A 84 8.61 -2.45 5.73
C LEU A 84 9.55 -2.02 4.60
N GLN A 85 9.46 -0.78 4.13
CA GLN A 85 10.35 -0.27 3.07
C GLN A 85 11.78 -0.13 3.58
N TYR A 86 11.96 0.33 4.83
CA TYR A 86 13.29 0.33 5.45
C TYR A 86 13.80 -1.10 5.69
N LEU A 87 12.91 -2.04 6.04
CA LEU A 87 13.27 -3.44 6.16
C LEU A 87 13.71 -4.06 4.83
N SER A 88 13.17 -3.59 3.69
CA SER A 88 13.58 -4.10 2.38
C SER A 88 15.03 -3.78 2.00
N LEU A 89 15.71 -2.85 2.68
CA LEU A 89 17.13 -2.57 2.45
C LEU A 89 18.04 -3.69 3.00
N PHE A 90 17.54 -4.48 3.96
CA PHE A 90 18.32 -5.59 4.53
C PHE A 90 18.30 -6.81 3.62
N ARG A 91 19.47 -7.44 3.45
CA ARG A 91 19.65 -8.64 2.62
C ARG A 91 18.72 -9.80 2.99
N SER A 92 18.40 -9.96 4.27
CA SER A 92 17.54 -11.05 4.74
C SER A 92 16.05 -10.87 4.39
N PHE A 93 15.58 -9.63 4.22
CA PHE A 93 14.15 -9.32 4.08
C PHE A 93 13.81 -8.72 2.71
N GLY A 94 14.75 -8.04 2.06
CA GLY A 94 14.56 -7.36 0.79
C GLY A 94 13.97 -8.24 -0.31
N PRO A 95 14.63 -9.35 -0.70
CA PRO A 95 14.12 -10.24 -1.75
C PRO A 95 12.73 -10.82 -1.42
N VAL A 96 12.45 -11.06 -0.13
CA VAL A 96 11.13 -11.57 0.33
C VAL A 96 10.06 -10.50 0.18
N ILE A 97 10.35 -9.24 0.54
CA ILE A 97 9.39 -8.13 0.43
C ILE A 97 9.08 -7.82 -1.03
N VAL A 98 10.10 -7.80 -1.91
CA VAL A 98 9.93 -7.61 -3.37
C VAL A 98 9.05 -8.70 -3.96
N ALA A 99 9.28 -9.95 -3.55
CA ALA A 99 8.43 -11.07 -3.94
C ALA A 99 6.96 -10.88 -3.53
N VAL A 100 6.72 -10.52 -2.28
CA VAL A 100 5.36 -10.33 -1.75
C VAL A 100 4.66 -9.16 -2.45
N ALA A 101 5.36 -8.04 -2.67
CA ALA A 101 4.79 -6.87 -3.35
C ALA A 101 4.33 -7.20 -4.77
N SER A 102 5.16 -7.94 -5.52
CA SER A 102 4.83 -8.37 -6.87
C SER A 102 3.69 -9.41 -6.89
N MET A 103 3.58 -10.28 -5.88
CA MET A 103 2.43 -11.19 -5.72
C MET A 103 1.12 -10.45 -5.44
N LEU A 104 1.17 -9.37 -4.64
CA LEU A 104 -0.02 -8.57 -4.32
C LEU A 104 -0.59 -7.89 -5.56
N ALA A 105 0.26 -7.41 -6.47
CA ALA A 105 -0.18 -6.84 -7.74
C ALA A 105 -0.91 -7.88 -8.61
N ASP A 106 -0.38 -9.11 -8.66
CA ASP A 106 -1.01 -10.22 -9.35
C ASP A 106 -2.40 -10.51 -8.73
N ILE A 107 -2.51 -10.58 -7.39
CA ILE A 107 -3.77 -10.77 -6.66
C ILE A 107 -4.81 -9.71 -7.03
N LEU A 108 -4.44 -8.42 -7.01
CA LEU A 108 -5.37 -7.31 -7.25
C LEU A 108 -6.06 -7.41 -8.61
N SER A 109 -5.35 -7.90 -9.62
CA SER A 109 -5.90 -8.09 -10.98
C SER A 109 -7.03 -9.14 -11.00
N PHE A 110 -6.94 -10.18 -10.17
CA PHE A 110 -7.96 -11.22 -10.08
C PHE A 110 -9.10 -10.87 -9.12
N VAL A 111 -8.85 -10.04 -8.09
CA VAL A 111 -9.90 -9.57 -7.15
C VAL A 111 -11.03 -8.84 -7.88
N GLY A 112 -10.74 -8.15 -9.00
CA GLY A 112 -11.77 -7.48 -9.81
C GLY A 112 -12.89 -8.41 -10.28
N LEU A 113 -12.57 -9.65 -10.69
CA LEU A 113 -13.56 -10.65 -11.06
C LEU A 113 -14.39 -11.09 -9.85
N TYR A 114 -13.75 -11.25 -8.70
CA TYR A 114 -14.40 -11.68 -7.47
C TYR A 114 -15.44 -10.68 -6.96
N VAL A 115 -15.20 -9.37 -7.13
CA VAL A 115 -16.15 -8.31 -6.77
C VAL A 115 -17.50 -8.50 -7.47
N PHE A 116 -17.52 -8.90 -8.74
CA PHE A 116 -18.79 -9.15 -9.46
C PHE A 116 -19.58 -10.31 -8.85
N ILE A 117 -18.91 -11.36 -8.40
CA ILE A 117 -19.54 -12.51 -7.74
C ILE A 117 -20.15 -12.05 -6.41
N VAL A 118 -19.37 -11.35 -5.58
CA VAL A 118 -19.84 -10.84 -4.28
C VAL A 118 -21.06 -9.92 -4.46
N LEU A 119 -21.03 -8.98 -5.41
CA LEU A 119 -22.15 -8.08 -5.65
C LEU A 119 -23.39 -8.81 -6.19
N GLY A 120 -23.21 -9.81 -7.05
CA GLY A 120 -24.30 -10.64 -7.58
C GLY A 120 -25.02 -11.42 -6.48
N PHE A 121 -24.27 -12.10 -5.62
CA PHE A 121 -24.84 -12.82 -4.48
C PHE A 121 -25.41 -11.88 -3.42
N ALA A 122 -24.78 -10.73 -3.16
CA ALA A 122 -25.31 -9.71 -2.26
C ALA A 122 -26.69 -9.24 -2.69
N ASN A 123 -26.89 -8.98 -3.98
CA ASN A 123 -28.20 -8.60 -4.52
C ASN A 123 -29.21 -9.74 -4.37
N GLY A 124 -28.80 -10.99 -4.67
CA GLY A 124 -29.63 -12.18 -4.48
C GLY A 124 -30.14 -12.32 -3.04
N PHE A 125 -29.25 -12.17 -2.05
CA PHE A 125 -29.63 -12.18 -0.64
C PHE A 125 -30.52 -10.98 -0.27
N TYR A 126 -30.22 -9.78 -0.77
CA TYR A 126 -31.01 -8.59 -0.48
C TYR A 126 -32.47 -8.74 -0.94
N VAL A 127 -32.69 -9.30 -2.12
CA VAL A 127 -34.03 -9.64 -2.63
C VAL A 127 -34.69 -10.71 -1.76
N LEU A 128 -33.94 -11.73 -1.34
CA LEU A 128 -34.47 -12.83 -0.52
C LEU A 128 -34.92 -12.37 0.87
N PHE A 129 -34.21 -11.42 1.48
CA PHE A 129 -34.60 -10.76 2.73
C PHE A 129 -35.67 -9.69 2.53
N GLY A 130 -36.06 -9.36 1.30
CA GLY A 130 -37.10 -8.37 1.00
C GLY A 130 -36.81 -6.97 1.56
N GLY A 131 -35.53 -6.61 1.71
CA GLY A 131 -35.12 -5.35 2.35
C GLY A 131 -35.21 -5.33 3.88
N ALA A 132 -35.47 -6.46 4.53
CA ALA A 132 -35.43 -6.57 6.01
C ALA A 132 -34.02 -6.44 6.58
N VAL A 133 -32.99 -6.64 5.75
CA VAL A 133 -31.57 -6.53 6.12
C VAL A 133 -30.90 -5.55 5.16
N ASP A 134 -30.13 -4.62 5.72
CA ASP A 134 -29.36 -3.65 4.94
C ASP A 134 -28.33 -4.34 4.04
N PHE A 135 -28.16 -3.81 2.82
CA PHE A 135 -27.20 -4.33 1.84
C PHE A 135 -25.76 -4.35 2.38
N SER A 136 -25.37 -3.37 3.19
CA SER A 136 -24.04 -3.31 3.82
C SER A 136 -23.79 -4.47 4.78
N THR A 137 -24.81 -4.86 5.55
CA THR A 137 -24.73 -5.99 6.48
C THR A 137 -24.58 -7.31 5.71
N ILE A 138 -25.30 -7.45 4.59
CA ILE A 138 -25.19 -8.63 3.72
C ILE A 138 -23.78 -8.73 3.09
N LEU A 139 -23.20 -7.60 2.67
CA LEU A 139 -21.83 -7.55 2.18
C LEU A 139 -20.80 -7.90 3.26
N GLU A 140 -20.94 -7.32 4.46
CA GLU A 140 -20.07 -7.61 5.60
C GLU A 140 -20.07 -9.12 5.91
N ARG A 141 -21.26 -9.72 6.02
CA ARG A 141 -21.41 -11.15 6.32
C ARG A 141 -20.82 -12.02 5.22
N GLN A 142 -21.02 -11.68 3.96
CA GLN A 142 -20.41 -12.41 2.84
C GLN A 142 -18.88 -12.38 2.85
N LEU A 143 -18.27 -11.22 3.15
CA LEU A 143 -16.82 -11.11 3.29
C LEU A 143 -16.31 -11.94 4.47
N LEU A 144 -17.04 -11.97 5.58
CA LEU A 144 -16.70 -12.79 6.75
C LEU A 144 -16.85 -14.29 6.48
N TRP A 145 -17.85 -14.72 5.70
CA TRP A 145 -18.03 -16.12 5.32
C TRP A 145 -16.84 -16.65 4.50
N VAL A 146 -16.26 -15.82 3.63
CA VAL A 146 -15.06 -16.16 2.85
C VAL A 146 -13.85 -16.39 3.74
N LEU A 147 -13.76 -15.64 4.83
CA LEU A 147 -12.73 -15.81 5.86
C LEU A 147 -13.02 -16.97 6.83
N GLY A 148 -14.10 -17.73 6.61
CA GLY A 148 -14.47 -18.89 7.40
C GLY A 148 -15.33 -18.59 8.63
N SER A 149 -15.75 -17.34 8.84
CA SER A 149 -16.65 -16.97 9.94
C SER A 149 -18.11 -17.30 9.57
N ILE A 150 -18.46 -18.58 9.61
CA ILE A 150 -19.81 -19.05 9.24
C ILE A 150 -20.80 -18.84 10.39
N ASP A 151 -21.79 -17.99 10.17
CA ASP A 151 -22.90 -17.72 11.10
C ASP A 151 -24.23 -18.09 10.44
N LEU A 152 -24.71 -19.30 10.71
CA LEU A 152 -26.00 -19.79 10.19
C LEU A 152 -27.21 -19.13 10.87
N GLY A 153 -27.01 -18.53 12.05
CA GLY A 153 -28.08 -17.82 12.78
C GLY A 153 -28.56 -16.58 12.03
N PHE A 154 -27.75 -16.06 11.11
CA PHE A 154 -28.14 -14.98 10.19
C PHE A 154 -29.42 -15.28 9.39
N PHE A 155 -29.68 -16.56 9.10
CA PHE A 155 -30.85 -16.99 8.33
C PHE A 155 -32.08 -17.33 9.19
N ASP A 156 -32.02 -17.20 10.52
CA ASP A 156 -33.13 -17.57 11.41
C ASP A 156 -34.35 -16.64 11.27
N SER A 157 -34.17 -15.46 10.69
CA SER A 157 -35.26 -14.55 10.35
C SER A 157 -36.12 -15.01 9.16
N LEU A 158 -35.62 -15.97 8.36
CA LEU A 158 -36.33 -16.54 7.22
C LEU A 158 -37.08 -17.81 7.62
N ALA A 159 -38.28 -17.99 7.05
CA ALA A 159 -39.15 -19.11 7.37
C ALA A 159 -39.52 -19.97 6.14
N GLY A 160 -39.67 -21.27 6.37
CA GLY A 160 -40.09 -22.23 5.35
C GLY A 160 -39.11 -22.30 4.17
N SER A 161 -39.65 -22.40 2.95
CA SER A 161 -38.86 -22.58 1.72
C SER A 161 -37.88 -21.43 1.43
N THR A 162 -38.14 -20.22 1.92
CA THR A 162 -37.22 -19.09 1.74
C THR A 162 -35.90 -19.29 2.47
N ARG A 163 -35.93 -19.92 3.65
CA ARG A 163 -34.73 -20.29 4.42
C ARG A 163 -33.92 -21.36 3.69
N ASP A 164 -34.58 -22.37 3.12
CA ASP A 164 -33.91 -23.43 2.38
C ASP A 164 -33.21 -22.87 1.12
N VAL A 165 -33.88 -21.97 0.41
CA VAL A 165 -33.28 -21.25 -0.73
C VAL A 165 -32.10 -20.39 -0.28
N ALA A 166 -32.21 -19.69 0.86
CA ALA A 166 -31.10 -18.90 1.42
C ALA A 166 -29.87 -19.75 1.73
N LEU A 167 -30.08 -20.91 2.34
CA LEU A 167 -29.01 -21.85 2.66
C LEU A 167 -28.37 -22.44 1.39
N LEU A 168 -29.16 -22.70 0.34
CA LEU A 168 -28.61 -23.11 -0.96
C LEU A 168 -27.79 -21.98 -1.62
N LEU A 169 -28.27 -20.73 -1.59
CA LEU A 169 -27.48 -19.59 -2.05
C LEU A 169 -26.19 -19.44 -1.24
N PHE A 170 -26.25 -19.64 0.08
CA PHE A 170 -25.08 -19.58 0.96
C PHE A 170 -24.03 -20.65 0.62
N TRP A 171 -24.44 -21.91 0.47
CA TRP A 171 -23.51 -22.98 0.13
C TRP A 171 -22.94 -22.85 -1.27
N SER A 172 -23.75 -22.39 -2.23
CA SER A 172 -23.25 -22.11 -3.59
C SER A 172 -22.28 -20.92 -3.62
N TYR A 173 -22.57 -19.84 -2.90
CA TYR A 173 -21.65 -18.71 -2.72
C TYR A 173 -20.33 -19.15 -2.10
N THR A 174 -20.40 -19.90 -0.99
CA THR A 174 -19.21 -20.35 -0.24
C THR A 174 -18.37 -21.30 -1.08
N GLY A 175 -18.99 -22.27 -1.75
CA GLY A 175 -18.31 -23.21 -2.63
C GLY A 175 -17.68 -22.54 -3.85
N LEU A 176 -18.41 -21.64 -4.51
CA LEU A 176 -17.89 -20.87 -5.65
C LEU A 176 -16.74 -19.95 -5.22
N SER A 177 -16.89 -19.26 -4.09
CA SER A 177 -15.84 -18.37 -3.55
C SER A 177 -14.58 -19.16 -3.20
N ALA A 178 -14.72 -20.33 -2.57
CA ALA A 178 -13.59 -21.20 -2.28
C ALA A 178 -12.89 -21.67 -3.56
N PHE A 179 -13.65 -22.07 -4.59
CA PHE A 179 -13.10 -22.46 -5.89
C PHE A 179 -12.32 -21.33 -6.56
N VAL A 180 -12.89 -20.12 -6.60
CA VAL A 180 -12.23 -18.94 -7.17
C VAL A 180 -10.97 -18.57 -6.37
N MET A 181 -11.06 -18.58 -5.03
CA MET A 181 -9.93 -18.28 -4.16
C MET A 181 -8.78 -19.27 -4.34
N ILE A 182 -9.09 -20.56 -4.51
CA ILE A 182 -8.08 -21.58 -4.81
C ILE A 182 -7.44 -21.35 -6.19
N ASN A 183 -8.23 -21.02 -7.22
CA ASN A 183 -7.69 -20.73 -8.55
C ASN A 183 -6.76 -19.50 -8.53
N LEU A 184 -7.12 -18.48 -7.76
CA LEU A 184 -6.29 -17.30 -7.53
C LEU A 184 -5.00 -17.70 -6.80
N LEU A 185 -5.09 -18.51 -5.74
CA LEU A 185 -3.94 -18.99 -4.98
C LEU A 185 -2.97 -19.80 -5.85
N ILE A 186 -3.48 -20.68 -6.71
CA ILE A 186 -2.67 -21.47 -7.65
C ILE A 186 -1.99 -20.56 -8.67
N ALA A 187 -2.71 -19.60 -9.24
CA ALA A 187 -2.16 -18.67 -10.21
C ALA A 187 -0.98 -17.89 -9.63
N ILE A 188 -1.11 -17.41 -8.39
CA ILE A 188 -0.05 -16.69 -7.68
C ILE A 188 1.10 -17.62 -7.36
N PHE A 189 0.85 -18.83 -6.83
CA PHE A 189 1.94 -19.74 -6.53
C PHE A 189 2.74 -20.09 -7.78
N ASN A 190 2.09 -20.21 -8.95
CA ASN A 190 2.77 -20.49 -10.21
C ASN A 190 3.60 -19.29 -10.70
N SER A 191 3.00 -18.09 -10.79
CA SER A 191 3.74 -16.86 -11.18
C SER A 191 4.88 -16.55 -10.21
N THR A 192 4.61 -16.79 -8.92
CA THR A 192 5.59 -16.71 -7.85
C THR A 192 6.73 -17.65 -8.14
N TYR A 193 6.49 -18.95 -8.33
CA TYR A 193 7.54 -19.97 -8.51
C TYR A 193 8.47 -19.63 -9.68
N GLU A 194 7.89 -19.20 -10.81
CA GLU A 194 8.63 -18.72 -11.98
C GLU A 194 9.51 -17.51 -11.61
N ARG A 195 8.97 -16.59 -10.79
CA ARG A 195 9.66 -15.39 -10.30
C ARG A 195 10.53 -15.62 -9.04
N VAL A 196 10.49 -16.77 -8.34
CA VAL A 196 11.30 -17.06 -7.11
C VAL A 196 12.78 -17.23 -7.46
N GLY A 197 13.12 -17.38 -8.73
CA GLY A 197 14.50 -17.48 -9.20
C GLY A 197 15.36 -16.22 -8.97
N VAL A 198 16.57 -16.27 -9.57
CA VAL A 198 17.65 -15.26 -9.53
C VAL A 198 17.17 -13.81 -9.71
N GLU A 199 16.04 -13.61 -10.39
CA GLU A 199 15.44 -12.31 -10.66
C GLU A 199 15.11 -11.50 -9.40
N ARG A 200 14.63 -12.12 -8.32
CA ARG A 200 14.30 -11.35 -7.08
C ARG A 200 15.51 -10.76 -6.39
N GLU A 201 16.63 -11.49 -6.39
CA GLU A 201 17.86 -10.98 -5.79
C GLU A 201 18.45 -9.87 -6.66
N ALA A 202 18.37 -10.01 -7.99
CA ALA A 202 18.77 -8.96 -8.93
C ALA A 202 17.88 -7.71 -8.82
N GLU A 203 16.55 -7.87 -8.76
CA GLU A 203 15.58 -6.78 -8.61
C GLU A 203 15.76 -6.08 -7.25
N TRP A 204 15.98 -6.84 -6.18
CA TRP A 204 16.32 -6.26 -4.88
C TRP A 204 17.65 -5.50 -4.90
N LEU A 205 18.70 -6.04 -5.52
CA LEU A 205 20.00 -5.36 -5.65
C LEU A 205 19.87 -4.05 -6.42
N TRP A 206 19.06 -4.04 -7.48
CA TRP A 206 18.74 -2.84 -8.25
C TRP A 206 18.03 -1.78 -7.39
N LEU A 207 16.94 -2.15 -6.73
CA LEU A 207 16.19 -1.25 -5.83
C LEU A 207 17.06 -0.71 -4.69
N ARG A 208 17.95 -1.55 -4.16
CA ARG A 208 18.88 -1.15 -3.11
C ARG A 208 19.93 -0.16 -3.63
N LEU A 209 20.44 -0.36 -4.85
CA LEU A 209 21.38 0.57 -5.47
C LEU A 209 20.73 1.93 -5.75
N GLU A 210 19.51 1.94 -6.29
CA GLU A 210 18.73 3.16 -6.50
C GLU A 210 18.54 3.93 -5.19
N ALA A 211 18.14 3.25 -4.12
CA ALA A 211 18.01 3.87 -2.81
C ALA A 211 19.33 4.42 -2.26
N MET A 212 20.48 3.81 -2.58
CA MET A 212 21.80 4.33 -2.20
C MET A 212 22.16 5.58 -3.00
N LEU A 213 21.91 5.60 -4.31
CA LEU A 213 22.18 6.74 -5.19
C LEU A 213 21.35 7.96 -4.80
N ASP A 214 20.11 7.77 -4.36
CA ASP A 214 19.27 8.86 -3.85
C ASP A 214 19.94 9.59 -2.69
N PHE A 215 20.61 8.88 -1.77
CA PHE A 215 21.35 9.50 -0.65
C PHE A 215 22.64 10.20 -1.07
N GLU A 216 23.21 9.82 -2.22
CA GLU A 216 24.49 10.33 -2.69
C GLU A 216 24.33 11.56 -3.58
N SER A 217 23.26 11.63 -4.38
CA SER A 217 22.98 12.76 -5.28
C SER A 217 22.77 14.11 -4.60
N ASP A 218 22.46 14.11 -3.30
CA ASP A 218 22.21 15.31 -2.49
C ASP A 218 23.48 15.84 -1.80
N VAL A 219 24.65 15.20 -1.96
CA VAL A 219 25.89 15.60 -1.28
C VAL A 219 26.94 16.09 -2.30
N GLU A 220 27.01 17.41 -2.52
CA GLU A 220 28.16 18.05 -3.17
C GLU A 220 29.38 17.98 -2.25
N VAL A 221 30.08 16.85 -2.28
CA VAL A 221 31.37 16.70 -1.61
C VAL A 221 32.48 17.09 -2.59
N GLU A 222 33.28 18.08 -2.22
CA GLU A 222 34.46 18.48 -2.98
C GLU A 222 35.40 17.28 -3.20
N GLY A 223 35.63 16.90 -4.46
CA GLY A 223 36.47 15.76 -4.85
C GLY A 223 35.74 14.44 -5.17
N VAL A 224 34.41 14.36 -4.99
CA VAL A 224 33.64 13.15 -5.38
C VAL A 224 33.55 13.00 -6.90
N ASP A 225 33.46 14.09 -7.65
CA ASP A 225 33.54 14.06 -9.12
C ASP A 225 34.86 13.44 -9.60
N GLU A 226 35.96 13.75 -8.92
CA GLU A 226 37.29 13.20 -9.22
C GLU A 226 37.35 11.69 -8.92
N PHE A 227 36.71 11.25 -7.84
CA PHE A 227 36.57 9.84 -7.49
C PHE A 227 35.70 9.07 -8.50
N TYR A 228 34.57 9.65 -8.94
CA TYR A 228 33.71 9.07 -9.97
C TYR A 228 34.40 8.94 -11.32
N THR A 229 35.18 9.95 -11.70
CA THR A 229 36.02 9.92 -12.91
C THR A 229 37.05 8.78 -12.84
N GLN A 230 37.70 8.60 -11.70
CA GLN A 230 38.64 7.47 -11.49
C GLN A 230 37.94 6.10 -11.54
N LEU A 231 36.70 6.01 -11.04
CA LEU A 231 35.89 4.80 -11.08
C LEU A 231 35.48 4.43 -12.50
N GLU A 232 35.07 5.40 -13.33
CA GLU A 232 34.79 5.17 -14.75
C GLU A 232 36.03 4.66 -15.50
N GLU A 233 37.20 5.25 -15.26
CA GLU A 233 38.45 4.76 -15.85
C GLU A 233 38.77 3.30 -15.45
N LEU A 234 38.56 2.96 -14.18
CA LEU A 234 38.76 1.59 -13.68
C LEU A 234 37.72 0.61 -14.22
N ASN A 235 36.48 1.04 -14.41
CA ASN A 235 35.41 0.20 -14.94
C ASN A 235 35.61 -0.06 -16.45
N ASN A 236 36.01 0.96 -17.20
CA ASN A 236 36.43 0.82 -18.60
C ASN A 236 37.60 -0.15 -18.76
N LYS A 237 38.61 -0.11 -17.86
CA LYS A 237 39.70 -1.10 -17.85
C LYS A 237 39.22 -2.53 -17.59
N ARG A 238 38.23 -2.73 -16.71
CA ARG A 238 37.65 -4.06 -16.43
C ARG A 238 36.78 -4.58 -17.58
N ALA A 239 36.01 -3.72 -18.24
CA ALA A 239 35.20 -4.08 -19.41
C ALA A 239 36.08 -4.51 -20.60
N VAL A 240 37.22 -3.84 -20.81
CA VAL A 240 38.22 -4.23 -21.81
C VAL A 240 38.80 -5.62 -21.49
N GLN A 241 39.21 -5.88 -20.23
CA GLN A 241 39.73 -7.20 -19.83
C GLN A 241 38.70 -8.34 -19.90
N ALA A 242 37.40 -8.05 -19.68
CA ALA A 242 36.33 -9.04 -19.83
C ALA A 242 36.07 -9.39 -21.31
N THR A 243 36.31 -8.44 -22.22
CA THR A 243 36.16 -8.63 -23.66
C THR A 243 37.35 -9.40 -24.25
N GLU A 244 38.55 -9.24 -23.70
CA GLU A 244 39.75 -10.01 -24.08
C GLU A 244 39.77 -11.46 -23.57
N ARG A 245 38.92 -11.81 -22.59
CA ARG A 245 38.83 -13.16 -22.01
C ARG A 245 37.73 -14.06 -22.61
N ARG A 246 36.99 -13.56 -23.61
CA ARG A 246 36.05 -14.36 -24.41
C ARG A 246 36.70 -14.78 -25.72
#